data_AF-A0A950LQW6-F1
#
_entry.id   AF-A0A950LQW6-F1
#
_cell.length_a   1.000
_cell.length_b   1.000
_cell.length_c   1.000
_cell.angle_alpha   90.00
_cell.angle_beta   90.00
_cell.angle_gamma   90.00
#
_symmetry.space_group_name_H-M   'P 1'
#
loop_
_entity.id
_entity.type
_entity.pdbx_description
1 polymer ?
#
loop_
_entity_poly.entity_id
_entity_poly.type
_entity_poly.pdbx_seq_one_letter_code
_entity_poly.pdbx_strand_id
1 'polypeptide(L)'
;GITAPYAGVFSSTGSLAALLFPNEPSLGQVSGLLPAVIVPPVRVSNVGQYGYALNATTSPPSLLAAQAHLGQGVSARGPVHGWNGTGALTPITRFATMFSGYPMKSVDGTEWYFPQRLTDDTGAVDNGNANPAQAVLGVDATMGHALPKSLLVYAFGARLGGAGVLADATLLAQQSGIPARNLTLVNRQSTYSHNDPAGAYPSNVFFAHLVPFLRKIGTQQS
;
A
#
# COMPACT_ATOMS: atom_id res chain seq x y z
N GLY A 1 -11.89 1.63 9.95
CA GLY A 1 -10.43 1.83 9.98
C GLY A 1 -10.02 2.26 11.37
N ILE A 2 -8.75 2.61 11.56
CA ILE A 2 -8.31 3.38 12.73
C ILE A 2 -8.32 4.85 12.31
N THR A 3 -8.94 5.73 13.09
CA THR A 3 -8.99 7.16 12.76
C THR A 3 -7.62 7.81 12.96
N ALA A 4 -7.26 8.79 12.13
CA ALA A 4 -6.09 9.62 12.40
C ALA A 4 -6.29 10.44 13.70
N PRO A 5 -5.22 10.69 14.49
CA PRO A 5 -3.83 10.28 14.26
C PRO A 5 -3.52 8.87 14.80
N TYR A 6 -4.49 8.17 15.39
CA TYR A 6 -4.26 6.87 16.06
C TYR A 6 -3.79 5.78 15.09
N ALA A 7 -4.15 5.87 13.80
CA ALA A 7 -3.62 4.98 12.77
C ALA A 7 -2.10 5.09 12.64
N GLY A 8 -1.58 6.32 12.64
CA GLY A 8 -0.15 6.59 12.60
C GLY A 8 0.56 6.13 13.87
N VAL A 9 -0.03 6.39 15.04
CA VAL A 9 0.51 5.91 16.32
C VAL A 9 0.58 4.38 16.34
N PHE A 10 -0.51 3.70 15.94
CA PHE A 10 -0.56 2.25 15.86
C PHE A 10 0.51 1.69 14.90
N SER A 11 0.60 2.24 13.68
CA SER A 11 1.53 1.76 12.67
C SER A 11 2.98 1.96 13.09
N SER A 12 3.36 3.17 13.50
CA SER A 12 4.74 3.51 13.89
C SER A 12 5.21 2.73 15.12
N THR A 13 4.41 2.73 16.20
CA THR A 13 4.80 2.05 17.45
C THR A 13 4.68 0.53 17.33
N GLY A 14 3.63 0.03 16.66
CA GLY A 14 3.40 -1.39 16.45
C GLY A 14 4.46 -2.03 15.56
N SER A 15 4.85 -1.36 14.47
CA SER A 15 5.93 -1.80 13.59
C SER A 15 7.28 -1.81 14.31
N LEU A 16 7.60 -0.77 15.07
CA LEU A 16 8.85 -0.70 15.83
C LEU A 16 8.91 -1.79 16.92
N ALA A 17 7.82 -2.01 17.67
CA ALA A 17 7.74 -3.07 18.67
C ALA A 17 7.85 -4.46 18.04
N ALA A 18 7.26 -4.68 16.87
CA ALA A 18 7.40 -5.93 16.12
C ALA A 18 8.83 -6.20 15.63
N LEU A 19 9.70 -5.18 15.56
CA LEU A 19 11.12 -5.33 15.23
C LEU A 19 12.00 -5.49 16.47
N LEU A 20 11.84 -4.61 17.46
CA LEU A 20 12.75 -4.55 18.61
C LEU A 20 12.42 -5.60 19.67
N PHE A 21 11.13 -5.88 19.86
CA PHE A 21 10.62 -6.76 20.92
C PHE A 21 9.62 -7.79 20.36
N PRO A 22 9.96 -8.53 19.29
CA PRO A 22 8.99 -9.32 18.50
C PRO A 22 8.24 -10.38 19.31
N ASN A 23 8.90 -10.95 20.32
CA ASN A 23 8.39 -12.09 21.10
C ASN A 23 7.78 -11.67 22.45
N GLU A 24 7.91 -10.40 22.84
CA GLU A 24 7.31 -9.91 24.08
C GLU A 24 5.77 -9.81 23.95
N PRO A 25 5.00 -10.02 25.04
CA PRO A 25 3.56 -9.83 25.03
C PRO A 25 3.15 -8.45 24.51
N SER A 26 2.13 -8.39 23.66
CA SER A 26 1.70 -7.12 23.08
C SER A 26 1.00 -6.23 24.10
N LEU A 27 1.59 -5.06 24.39
CA LEU A 27 0.92 -4.01 25.14
C LEU A 27 -0.26 -3.40 24.36
N GLY A 28 -0.14 -3.34 23.03
CA GLY A 28 -1.21 -2.86 22.15
C GLY A 28 -2.48 -3.69 22.30
N GLN A 29 -2.35 -5.01 22.36
CA GLN A 29 -3.49 -5.93 22.53
C GLN A 29 -4.31 -5.62 23.80
N VAL A 30 -3.64 -5.41 24.93
CA VAL A 30 -4.28 -5.24 26.25
C VAL A 30 -4.61 -3.78 26.59
N SER A 31 -4.21 -2.83 25.74
CA SER A 31 -4.35 -1.40 26.00
C SER A 31 -5.80 -0.89 26.07
N GLY A 32 -6.73 -1.59 25.41
CA GLY A 32 -8.10 -1.10 25.18
C GLY A 32 -8.20 0.02 24.14
N LEU A 33 -7.09 0.44 23.52
CA LEU A 33 -7.05 1.53 22.53
C LEU A 33 -7.30 1.05 21.09
N LEU A 34 -7.04 -0.23 20.80
CA LEU A 34 -7.22 -0.79 19.47
C LEU A 34 -8.69 -1.16 19.22
N PRO A 35 -9.24 -0.89 18.03
CA PRO A 35 -10.54 -1.42 17.64
C PRO A 35 -10.57 -2.95 17.76
N ALA A 36 -11.65 -3.49 18.34
CA ALA A 36 -11.77 -4.94 18.61
C ALA A 36 -11.53 -5.81 17.36
N VAL A 37 -11.89 -5.31 16.17
CA VAL A 37 -11.72 -6.01 14.88
C VAL A 37 -10.27 -6.27 14.47
N ILE A 38 -9.29 -5.63 15.12
CA ILE A 38 -7.86 -5.86 14.88
C ILE A 38 -7.14 -6.42 16.11
N VAL A 39 -7.88 -6.80 17.16
CA VAL A 39 -7.33 -7.41 18.38
C VAL A 39 -7.46 -8.93 18.25
N PRO A 40 -6.36 -9.71 18.29
CA PRO A 40 -6.43 -11.16 18.26
C PRO A 40 -7.21 -11.71 19.46
N PRO A 41 -8.00 -12.79 19.29
CA PRO A 41 -8.79 -13.38 20.38
C PRO A 41 -7.94 -14.19 21.38
N VAL A 42 -6.65 -14.39 21.08
CA VAL A 42 -5.69 -15.12 21.91
C VAL A 42 -4.53 -14.22 22.26
N ARG A 43 -3.87 -14.45 23.39
CA ARG A 43 -2.72 -13.64 23.83
C ARG A 43 -1.58 -13.71 22.81
N VAL A 44 -1.15 -12.58 22.25
CA VAL A 44 -0.11 -12.54 21.21
C VAL A 44 1.11 -11.73 21.62
N SER A 45 2.22 -11.96 20.92
CA SER A 45 3.40 -11.09 20.99
C SER A 45 3.23 -9.83 20.14
N ASN A 46 4.18 -8.89 20.21
CA ASN A 46 4.18 -7.68 19.38
C ASN A 46 4.09 -8.00 17.88
N VAL A 47 4.89 -8.96 17.38
CA VAL A 47 4.84 -9.36 15.96
C VAL A 47 3.52 -10.07 15.62
N GLY A 48 2.94 -10.83 16.56
CA GLY A 48 1.63 -11.47 16.39
C GLY A 48 0.49 -10.46 16.26
N GLN A 49 0.47 -9.44 17.13
CA GLN A 49 -0.52 -8.35 17.08
C GLN A 49 -0.41 -7.53 15.80
N TYR A 50 0.80 -7.13 15.42
CA TYR A 50 1.02 -6.31 14.23
C TYR A 50 0.68 -7.07 12.95
N GLY A 51 1.11 -8.33 12.85
CA GLY A 51 0.77 -9.21 11.73
C GLY A 51 -0.73 -9.44 11.60
N TYR A 52 -1.43 -9.75 12.71
CA TYR A 52 -2.86 -10.01 12.67
C TYR A 52 -3.66 -8.79 12.18
N ALA A 53 -3.31 -7.60 12.64
CA ALA A 53 -4.02 -6.38 12.31
C ALA A 53 -3.90 -5.99 10.82
N LEU A 54 -2.79 -6.35 10.16
CA LEU A 54 -2.43 -5.83 8.82
C LEU A 54 -2.26 -6.92 7.74
N ASN A 55 -2.32 -8.21 8.10
CA ASN A 55 -2.28 -9.28 7.12
C ASN A 55 -3.58 -9.34 6.32
N ALA A 56 -3.48 -9.49 5.00
CA ALA A 56 -4.60 -9.43 4.06
C ALA A 56 -5.74 -10.43 4.35
N THR A 57 -5.46 -11.54 5.04
CA THR A 57 -6.45 -12.57 5.38
C THR A 57 -7.13 -12.35 6.73
N THR A 58 -6.56 -11.54 7.63
CA THR A 58 -7.08 -11.31 8.98
C THR A 58 -7.52 -9.87 9.20
N SER A 59 -6.94 -8.92 8.47
CA SER A 59 -7.23 -7.49 8.57
C SER A 59 -8.59 -7.14 7.95
N PRO A 60 -9.39 -6.27 8.57
CA PRO A 60 -10.70 -5.87 8.04
C PRO A 60 -10.57 -5.03 6.75
N PRO A 61 -11.55 -5.07 5.83
CA PRO A 61 -11.54 -4.27 4.59
C PRO A 61 -11.36 -2.76 4.82
N SER A 62 -11.78 -2.26 5.98
CA SER A 62 -11.60 -0.85 6.36
C SER A 62 -10.14 -0.42 6.57
N LEU A 63 -9.19 -1.36 6.49
CA LEU A 63 -7.75 -1.13 6.52
C LEU A 63 -7.08 -1.58 5.22
N LEU A 64 -7.81 -1.70 4.10
CA LEU A 64 -7.27 -2.19 2.82
C LEU A 64 -5.98 -1.47 2.38
N ALA A 65 -5.90 -0.16 2.63
CA ALA A 65 -4.71 0.66 2.34
C ALA A 65 -3.50 0.30 3.21
N ALA A 66 -3.68 -0.31 4.37
CA ALA A 66 -2.59 -0.71 5.27
C ALA A 66 -2.24 -2.21 5.13
N GLN A 67 -2.90 -2.95 4.25
CA GLN A 67 -2.73 -4.41 4.16
C GLN A 67 -1.53 -4.83 3.32
N ALA A 68 -0.97 -5.98 3.69
CA ALA A 68 0.01 -6.77 2.92
C ALA A 68 -0.23 -8.27 3.16
N HIS A 69 0.34 -9.14 2.31
CA HIS A 69 0.34 -10.58 2.58
C HIS A 69 1.56 -10.94 3.44
N LEU A 70 1.35 -10.96 4.76
CA LEU A 70 2.36 -11.08 5.80
C LEU A 70 2.63 -12.51 6.28
N GLY A 71 1.82 -13.48 5.83
CA GLY A 71 1.98 -14.90 6.17
C GLY A 71 0.66 -15.60 6.48
N GLN A 72 0.75 -16.76 7.13
CA GLN A 72 -0.38 -17.64 7.43
C GLN A 72 -1.22 -17.18 8.63
N GLY A 73 -0.68 -16.39 9.56
CA GLY A 73 -1.45 -15.89 10.71
C GLY A 73 -0.75 -16.01 12.06
N VAL A 74 -1.54 -15.94 13.13
CA VAL A 74 -1.07 -16.14 14.51
C VAL A 74 -0.60 -17.59 14.70
N SER A 75 0.59 -17.77 15.26
CA SER A 75 1.18 -19.09 15.51
C SER A 75 0.53 -19.77 16.71
N ALA A 76 0.19 -21.06 16.61
CA ALA A 76 -0.42 -21.82 17.70
C ALA A 76 0.57 -22.22 18.83
N ARG A 77 1.83 -21.75 18.80
CA ARG A 77 2.89 -22.18 19.72
C ARG A 77 3.06 -21.21 20.91
N GLY A 78 3.24 -21.79 22.09
CA GLY A 78 3.63 -21.08 23.31
C GLY A 78 2.47 -20.35 24.02
N PRO A 79 2.70 -19.85 25.25
CA PRO A 79 1.69 -19.12 26.02
C PRO A 79 1.44 -17.68 25.54
N VAL A 80 2.31 -17.18 24.66
CA VAL A 80 2.20 -15.90 23.97
C VAL A 80 2.42 -16.19 22.50
N HIS A 81 1.36 -16.08 21.72
CA HIS A 81 1.33 -16.53 20.33
C HIS A 81 2.07 -15.56 19.41
N GLY A 82 3.09 -16.06 18.70
CA GLY A 82 3.85 -15.29 17.72
C GLY A 82 3.16 -15.17 16.35
N TRP A 83 3.92 -14.82 15.32
CA TRP A 83 3.45 -14.76 13.93
C TRP A 83 4.05 -15.89 13.08
N ASN A 84 3.20 -16.54 12.28
CA ASN A 84 3.62 -17.50 11.25
C ASN A 84 3.74 -16.78 9.89
N GLY A 85 4.96 -16.40 9.53
CA GLY A 85 5.29 -15.72 8.27
C GLY A 85 5.40 -16.64 7.04
N THR A 86 5.16 -17.95 7.16
CA THR A 86 5.29 -18.87 6.02
C THR A 86 4.38 -18.46 4.86
N GLY A 87 4.93 -18.46 3.64
CA GLY A 87 4.19 -18.10 2.43
C GLY A 87 3.88 -16.61 2.28
N ALA A 88 4.42 -15.75 3.16
CA ALA A 88 4.32 -14.30 3.03
C ALA A 88 4.87 -13.83 1.68
N LEU A 89 4.11 -12.99 0.98
CA LEU A 89 4.62 -12.24 -0.16
C LEU A 89 5.54 -11.12 0.33
N THR A 90 5.12 -10.45 1.41
CA THR A 90 5.85 -9.39 2.09
C THR A 90 6.28 -9.88 3.47
N PRO A 91 7.56 -10.22 3.68
CA PRO A 91 8.04 -10.65 4.99
C PRO A 91 7.71 -9.62 6.08
N ILE A 92 7.16 -10.07 7.21
CA ILE A 92 6.68 -9.17 8.26
C ILE A 92 7.78 -8.26 8.84
N THR A 93 9.03 -8.72 8.88
CA THR A 93 10.17 -7.91 9.29
C THR A 93 10.41 -6.76 8.32
N ARG A 94 10.36 -7.03 7.01
CA ARG A 94 10.50 -6.00 5.97
C ARG A 94 9.33 -5.00 6.00
N PHE A 95 8.12 -5.49 6.22
CA PHE A 95 6.94 -4.66 6.41
C PHE A 95 7.08 -3.74 7.63
N ALA A 96 7.50 -4.27 8.76
CA ALA A 96 7.72 -3.51 9.97
C ALA A 96 8.87 -2.51 9.83
N THR A 97 9.94 -2.84 9.11
CA THR A 97 11.02 -1.89 8.75
C THR A 97 10.49 -0.73 7.91
N MET A 98 9.67 -1.02 6.90
CA MET A 98 9.08 0.01 6.05
C MET A 98 8.27 1.04 6.86
N PHE A 99 7.46 0.58 7.81
CA PHE A 99 6.57 1.46 8.59
C PHE A 99 7.21 2.10 9.82
N SER A 100 8.29 1.53 10.35
CA SER A 100 9.03 2.11 11.49
C SER A 100 10.19 3.01 11.06
N GLY A 101 10.70 2.82 9.84
CA GLY A 101 11.94 3.44 9.36
C GLY A 101 13.22 2.90 10.02
N TYR A 102 13.12 1.99 10.99
CA TYR A 102 14.27 1.50 11.76
C TYR A 102 15.29 0.76 10.87
N PRO A 103 16.61 0.98 11.04
CA PRO A 103 17.28 1.83 12.05
C PRO A 103 17.55 3.27 11.59
N MET A 104 16.99 3.69 10.45
CA MET A 104 17.24 5.00 9.86
C MET A 104 16.35 6.07 10.51
N LYS A 105 16.84 7.31 10.54
CA LYS A 105 16.10 8.46 11.09
C LYS A 105 15.22 9.09 10.01
N SER A 106 14.00 9.48 10.39
CA SER A 106 13.08 10.27 9.56
C SER A 106 12.71 9.63 8.20
N VAL A 107 12.56 8.30 8.19
CA VAL A 107 12.19 7.54 6.98
C VAL A 107 11.09 6.51 7.25
N ASP A 108 10.25 6.73 8.25
CA ASP A 108 9.09 5.86 8.46
C ASP A 108 8.08 6.05 7.33
N GLY A 109 7.61 4.93 6.76
CA GLY A 109 6.55 4.92 5.75
C GLY A 109 5.14 5.03 6.34
N THR A 110 5.00 5.44 7.60
CA THR A 110 3.71 5.53 8.26
C THR A 110 2.97 6.78 7.80
N GLU A 111 1.76 6.56 7.26
CA GLU A 111 0.83 7.65 7.02
C GLU A 111 0.14 8.05 8.33
N TRP A 112 0.45 9.26 8.80
CA TRP A 112 -0.12 9.80 10.03
C TRP A 112 -1.51 10.40 9.85
N TYR A 113 -1.78 10.92 8.65
CA TYR A 113 -3.02 11.59 8.29
C TYR A 113 -3.21 11.56 6.77
N PHE A 114 -4.35 11.04 6.32
CA PHE A 114 -4.79 11.13 4.93
C PHE A 114 -5.83 12.26 4.81
N PRO A 115 -5.47 13.43 4.26
CA PRO A 115 -6.38 14.57 4.18
C PRO A 115 -7.53 14.31 3.22
N GLN A 116 -8.76 14.66 3.63
CA GLN A 116 -9.92 14.66 2.72
C GLN A 116 -9.62 15.47 1.45
N ARG A 117 -8.89 16.58 1.58
CA ARG A 117 -8.48 17.42 0.45
C ARG A 117 -7.74 16.64 -0.65
N LEU A 118 -6.87 15.70 -0.29
CA LEU A 118 -6.16 14.87 -1.28
C LEU A 118 -7.13 13.95 -2.03
N THR A 119 -8.17 13.45 -1.34
CA THR A 119 -9.23 12.66 -2.00
C THR A 119 -9.99 13.52 -3.00
N ASP A 120 -10.39 14.72 -2.58
CA ASP A 120 -11.17 15.65 -3.41
C ASP A 120 -10.36 16.09 -4.64
N ASP A 121 -9.08 16.46 -4.44
CA ASP A 121 -8.18 16.86 -5.51
C ASP A 121 -7.93 15.72 -6.50
N THR A 122 -7.72 14.50 -6.00
CA THR A 122 -7.53 13.31 -6.87
C THR A 122 -8.79 13.03 -7.69
N GLY A 123 -9.98 13.19 -7.09
CA GLY A 123 -11.24 13.06 -7.80
C GLY A 123 -11.44 14.14 -8.88
N ALA A 124 -10.96 15.36 -8.64
CA ALA A 124 -11.07 16.47 -9.58
C ALA A 124 -10.15 16.34 -10.81
N VAL A 125 -9.11 15.50 -10.75
CA VAL A 125 -8.20 15.27 -11.89
C VAL A 125 -8.94 14.74 -13.12
N ASP A 126 -9.92 13.85 -12.95
CA ASP A 126 -10.82 13.35 -14.02
C ASP A 126 -10.12 13.00 -15.35
N ASN A 127 -9.04 12.21 -15.30
CA ASN A 127 -8.20 11.88 -16.47
C ASN A 127 -7.72 13.10 -17.27
N GLY A 128 -7.56 14.25 -16.61
CA GLY A 128 -7.15 15.48 -17.24
C GLY A 128 -8.27 16.23 -17.96
N ASN A 129 -9.55 15.91 -17.71
CA ASN A 129 -10.70 16.60 -18.27
C ASN A 129 -11.08 17.81 -17.45
N ALA A 130 -11.24 18.96 -18.12
CA ALA A 130 -11.67 20.18 -17.46
C ALA A 130 -13.08 20.00 -16.86
N ASN A 131 -13.22 20.33 -15.58
CA ASN A 131 -14.49 20.25 -14.86
C ASN A 131 -14.62 21.39 -13.82
N PRO A 132 -15.83 21.74 -13.37
CA PRO A 132 -16.02 22.85 -12.42
C PRO A 132 -15.36 22.64 -11.06
N ALA A 133 -15.18 21.39 -10.61
CA ALA A 133 -14.57 21.10 -9.32
C ALA A 133 -13.09 21.55 -9.28
N GLN A 134 -12.39 21.45 -10.41
CA GLN A 134 -11.01 21.93 -10.53
C GLN A 134 -10.85 23.41 -10.19
N ALA A 135 -11.78 24.28 -10.63
CA ALA A 135 -11.75 25.70 -10.28
C ALA A 135 -12.00 25.96 -8.79
N VAL A 136 -12.92 25.20 -8.18
CA VAL A 136 -13.23 25.31 -6.74
C VAL A 136 -12.06 24.82 -5.88
N LEU A 137 -11.40 23.75 -6.32
CA LEU A 137 -10.29 23.11 -5.61
C LEU A 137 -8.92 23.66 -6.01
N GLY A 138 -8.83 24.58 -6.98
CA GLY A 138 -7.55 25.11 -7.48
C GLY A 138 -6.64 24.03 -8.10
N VAL A 139 -7.24 23.00 -8.71
CA VAL A 139 -6.55 21.97 -9.51
C VAL A 139 -6.54 22.43 -10.98
N ASP A 140 -5.46 22.18 -11.72
CA ASP A 140 -5.37 22.49 -13.16
C ASP A 140 -4.84 21.28 -13.94
N ALA A 141 -5.55 20.17 -13.81
CA ALA A 141 -5.30 18.95 -14.56
C ALA A 141 -6.25 18.94 -15.77
N THR A 142 -5.97 19.77 -16.77
CA THR A 142 -6.87 19.99 -17.92
C THR A 142 -6.27 19.51 -19.25
N MET A 143 -5.06 18.96 -19.22
CA MET A 143 -4.28 18.59 -20.41
C MET A 143 -4.43 17.14 -20.83
N GLY A 144 -5.47 16.43 -20.38
CA GLY A 144 -5.68 15.00 -20.61
C GLY A 144 -5.88 14.61 -22.08
N HIS A 145 -6.19 15.56 -22.97
CA HIS A 145 -6.26 15.33 -24.42
C HIS A 145 -4.98 15.74 -25.15
N ALA A 146 -4.08 16.45 -24.47
CA ALA A 146 -2.89 17.07 -25.05
C ALA A 146 -1.59 16.39 -24.61
N LEU A 147 -1.68 15.19 -24.01
CA LEU A 147 -0.48 14.43 -23.65
C LEU A 147 0.28 13.98 -24.91
N PRO A 148 1.62 13.93 -24.87
CA PRO A 148 2.40 13.45 -26.01
C PRO A 148 2.05 12.00 -26.37
N LYS A 149 1.84 11.73 -27.67
CA LYS A 149 1.60 10.35 -28.17
C LYS A 149 2.78 9.41 -27.91
N SER A 150 3.97 9.96 -27.66
CA SER A 150 5.17 9.22 -27.28
C SER A 150 5.21 8.84 -25.80
N LEU A 151 4.31 9.39 -24.96
CA LEU A 151 4.27 9.13 -23.52
C LEU A 151 4.18 7.62 -23.27
N LEU A 152 5.05 7.14 -22.38
CA LEU A 152 5.05 5.78 -21.87
C LEU A 152 4.29 5.76 -20.55
N VAL A 153 3.36 4.82 -20.39
CA VAL A 153 2.49 4.72 -19.21
C VAL A 153 2.72 3.37 -18.54
N TYR A 154 2.96 3.38 -17.23
CA TYR A 154 3.03 2.18 -16.41
C TYR A 154 1.92 2.21 -15.37
N ALA A 155 1.12 1.15 -15.31
CA ALA A 155 0.01 1.02 -14.38
C ALA A 155 0.03 -0.37 -13.73
N PHE A 156 0.06 -0.38 -12.40
CA PHE A 156 0.05 -1.62 -11.60
C PHE A 156 -1.17 -1.62 -10.67
N GLY A 157 -2.11 -2.52 -10.93
CA GLY A 157 -3.32 -2.67 -10.12
C GLY A 157 -3.09 -3.68 -8.99
N ALA A 158 -2.85 -3.19 -7.76
CA ALA A 158 -2.96 -3.99 -6.54
C ALA A 158 -4.41 -4.01 -6.03
N ARG A 159 -4.71 -4.70 -4.93
CA ARG A 159 -6.10 -4.88 -4.45
C ARG A 159 -6.85 -3.56 -4.21
N LEU A 160 -6.18 -2.55 -3.66
CA LEU A 160 -6.73 -1.19 -3.59
C LEU A 160 -6.58 -0.52 -4.97
N GLY A 161 -7.68 -0.03 -5.54
CA GLY A 161 -7.77 0.49 -6.90
C GLY A 161 -8.02 -0.60 -7.96
N GLY A 162 -7.32 -1.74 -7.85
CA GLY A 162 -7.59 -2.93 -8.66
C GLY A 162 -7.50 -2.70 -10.17
N ALA A 163 -8.44 -3.29 -10.90
CA ALA A 163 -8.59 -3.14 -12.34
C ALA A 163 -8.92 -1.71 -12.76
N GLY A 164 -9.46 -0.88 -11.85
CA GLY A 164 -9.73 0.54 -12.11
C GLY A 164 -8.47 1.28 -12.53
N VAL A 165 -7.33 1.01 -11.87
CA VAL A 165 -6.03 1.62 -12.21
C VAL A 165 -5.63 1.38 -13.68
N LEU A 166 -5.92 0.18 -14.21
CA LEU A 166 -5.62 -0.17 -15.59
C LEU A 166 -6.64 0.40 -16.56
N ALA A 167 -7.92 0.44 -16.16
CA ALA A 167 -8.99 1.03 -16.94
C ALA A 167 -8.72 2.54 -17.14
N ASP A 168 -8.39 3.27 -16.08
CA ASP A 168 -8.11 4.71 -16.13
C ASP A 168 -6.87 5.01 -17.00
N ALA A 169 -5.79 4.23 -16.86
CA ALA A 169 -4.61 4.36 -17.71
C ALA A 169 -4.93 4.10 -19.20
N THR A 170 -5.82 3.14 -19.48
CA THR A 170 -6.26 2.84 -20.84
C THR A 170 -7.13 3.96 -21.41
N LEU A 171 -8.07 4.49 -20.61
CA LEU A 171 -8.94 5.60 -21.00
C LEU A 171 -8.13 6.86 -21.28
N LEU A 172 -7.19 7.22 -20.40
CA LEU A 172 -6.29 8.36 -20.61
C LEU A 172 -5.49 8.21 -21.91
N ALA A 173 -4.94 7.01 -22.17
CA ALA A 173 -4.18 6.76 -23.37
C ALA A 173 -5.04 6.89 -24.64
N GLN A 174 -6.26 6.35 -24.63
CA GLN A 174 -7.20 6.48 -25.75
C GLN A 174 -7.56 7.96 -25.98
N GLN A 175 -7.87 8.68 -24.90
CA GLN A 175 -8.23 10.11 -24.91
C GLN A 175 -7.11 10.99 -25.50
N SER A 176 -5.85 10.69 -25.15
CA SER A 176 -4.66 11.40 -25.64
C SER A 176 -4.12 10.89 -26.98
N GLY A 177 -4.66 9.81 -27.54
CA GLY A 177 -4.10 9.16 -28.72
C GLY A 177 -2.72 8.52 -28.49
N ILE A 178 -2.42 8.12 -27.26
CA ILE A 178 -1.21 7.36 -26.90
C ILE A 178 -1.39 5.92 -27.39
N PRO A 179 -0.48 5.39 -28.23
CA PRO A 179 -0.61 4.03 -28.74
C PRO A 179 -0.56 2.98 -27.64
N ALA A 180 -1.38 1.93 -27.72
CA ALA A 180 -1.41 0.83 -26.75
C ALA A 180 -0.04 0.19 -26.47
N ARG A 181 0.86 0.15 -27.46
CA ARG A 181 2.26 -0.33 -27.31
C ARG A 181 3.12 0.48 -26.31
N ASN A 182 2.64 1.65 -25.90
CA ASN A 182 3.30 2.50 -24.91
C ASN A 182 2.80 2.22 -23.48
N LEU A 183 1.75 1.42 -23.33
CA LEU A 183 1.17 1.08 -22.04
C LEU A 183 1.79 -0.22 -21.52
N THR A 184 2.22 -0.21 -20.26
CA THR A 184 2.61 -1.39 -19.49
C THR A 184 1.59 -1.56 -18.37
N LEU A 185 0.62 -2.45 -18.58
CA LEU A 185 -0.50 -2.68 -17.68
C LEU A 185 -0.32 -4.01 -16.94
N VAL A 186 -0.26 -3.99 -15.62
CA VAL A 186 -0.01 -5.16 -14.78
C VAL A 186 -1.11 -5.29 -13.74
N ASN A 187 -2.04 -6.23 -13.94
CA ASN A 187 -3.10 -6.51 -12.96
C ASN A 187 -2.63 -7.57 -11.96
N ARG A 188 -2.63 -7.24 -10.67
CA ARG A 188 -2.36 -8.14 -9.55
C ARG A 188 -3.37 -7.96 -8.41
N GLN A 189 -4.57 -7.44 -8.70
CA GLN A 189 -5.57 -7.13 -7.67
C GLN A 189 -5.98 -8.33 -6.78
N SER A 190 -5.87 -9.55 -7.31
CA SER A 190 -6.22 -10.79 -6.61
C SER A 190 -5.06 -11.42 -5.85
N THR A 191 -3.83 -10.93 -6.05
CA THR A 191 -2.60 -11.56 -5.52
C THR A 191 -1.69 -10.59 -4.79
N TYR A 192 -1.89 -9.28 -4.94
CA TYR A 192 -1.15 -8.22 -4.25
C TYR A 192 -2.12 -7.34 -3.48
N SER A 193 -1.88 -7.19 -2.18
CA SER A 193 -2.48 -6.13 -1.36
C SER A 193 -1.79 -4.80 -1.61
N HIS A 194 -2.34 -3.71 -1.06
CA HIS A 194 -1.89 -2.34 -1.36
C HIS A 194 -0.37 -2.14 -1.15
N ASN A 195 0.18 -2.69 -0.07
CA ASN A 195 1.58 -2.46 0.29
C ASN A 195 2.56 -3.53 -0.22
N ASP A 196 2.08 -4.63 -0.82
CA ASP A 196 2.97 -5.66 -1.36
C ASP A 196 3.92 -5.15 -2.46
N PRO A 197 3.54 -4.20 -3.35
CA PRO A 197 4.49 -3.63 -4.32
C PRO A 197 5.76 -3.05 -3.69
N ALA A 198 5.66 -2.44 -2.51
CA ALA A 198 6.80 -1.88 -1.79
C ALA A 198 7.57 -2.94 -0.97
N GLY A 199 6.86 -3.93 -0.46
CA GLY A 199 7.38 -4.89 0.52
C GLY A 199 7.76 -6.27 0.00
N ALA A 200 7.27 -6.70 -1.16
CA ALA A 200 7.38 -8.10 -1.58
C ALA A 200 8.84 -8.56 -1.78
N TYR A 201 9.15 -9.77 -1.30
CA TYR A 201 10.50 -10.35 -1.33
C TYR A 201 10.44 -11.89 -1.22
N PRO A 202 11.35 -12.65 -1.87
CA PRO A 202 12.48 -12.23 -2.71
C PRO A 202 12.08 -11.84 -4.13
N SER A 203 10.88 -12.20 -4.56
CA SER A 203 10.35 -11.89 -5.88
C SER A 203 9.27 -10.84 -5.78
N ASN A 204 9.38 -9.79 -6.58
CA ASN A 204 8.43 -8.69 -6.60
C ASN A 204 8.01 -8.37 -8.03
N VAL A 205 6.78 -8.71 -8.39
CA VAL A 205 6.22 -8.50 -9.73
C VAL A 205 6.20 -7.02 -10.08
N PHE A 206 5.93 -6.13 -9.13
CA PHE A 206 5.96 -4.68 -9.38
C PHE A 206 7.31 -4.27 -9.96
N PHE A 207 8.41 -4.58 -9.27
CA PHE A 207 9.76 -4.27 -9.75
C PHE A 207 10.16 -5.06 -11.00
N ALA A 208 9.70 -6.30 -11.14
CA ALA A 208 9.96 -7.11 -12.34
C ALA A 208 9.44 -6.46 -13.63
N HIS A 209 8.37 -5.67 -13.55
CA HIS A 209 7.85 -4.91 -14.69
C HIS A 209 8.30 -3.44 -14.70
N LEU A 210 8.49 -2.82 -13.53
CA LEU A 210 8.94 -1.42 -13.44
C LEU A 210 10.37 -1.25 -13.99
N VAL A 211 11.29 -2.15 -13.67
CA VAL A 211 12.70 -2.01 -14.09
C VAL A 211 12.84 -2.03 -15.62
N PRO A 212 12.25 -2.98 -16.37
CA PRO A 212 12.25 -2.92 -17.84
C PRO A 212 11.57 -1.67 -18.40
N PHE A 213 10.47 -1.22 -17.79
CA PHE A 213 9.78 0.00 -18.19
C PHE A 213 10.69 1.24 -18.06
N LEU A 214 11.38 1.39 -16.93
CA LEU A 214 12.33 2.48 -16.71
C LEU A 214 13.51 2.44 -17.69
N ARG A 215 14.00 1.24 -18.04
CA ARG A 215 15.05 1.09 -19.08
C ARG A 215 14.57 1.61 -20.44
N LYS A 216 13.31 1.34 -20.82
CA LYS A 216 12.71 1.85 -22.06
C LYS A 216 12.66 3.38 -22.08
N ILE A 217 12.35 4.02 -20.94
CA ILE A 217 12.40 5.49 -20.81
C ILE A 217 13.83 6.00 -21.01
N GLY A 218 14.81 5.40 -20.35
CA GLY A 218 16.22 5.80 -20.47
C GLY A 218 16.74 5.76 -21.91
N THR A 219 16.28 4.79 -22.71
CA THR A 219 16.64 4.68 -24.13
C THR A 219 15.89 5.64 -25.07
N GLN A 220 14.80 6.28 -24.63
CA GLN A 220 14.08 7.27 -25.44
C GLN A 220 14.65 8.70 -25.29
N GLN A 221 15.52 8.93 -24.31
CA GLN A 221 16.17 10.22 -24.07
C GLN A 221 17.60 10.31 -24.65
N SER A 222 18.10 9.21 -25.23
CA SER A 222 19.38 9.11 -25.96
C SER A 222 19.14 9.09 -27.47
#